data_AF-A0A933NPF4-F1
#
_entry.id   AF-A0A933NPF4-F1
#
_cell.length_a   1.000
_cell.length_b   1.000
_cell.length_c   1.000
_cell.angle_alpha   90.00
_cell.angle_beta   90.00
_cell.angle_gamma   90.00
#
_symmetry.space_group_name_H-M   'P 1'
#
loop_
_entity.id
_entity.type
_entity.pdbx_description
1 polymer ?
#
loop_
_entity_poly.entity_id
_entity_poly.type
_entity_poly.pdbx_seq_one_letter_code
_entity_poly.pdbx_strand_id
1 'polypeptide(L)'
;MQMYLYGPSPIARAVDTAFRIYQLILLVRILCSWFPVDRRSKWYWYLYRATEPVLAPFRQYLPPSGGVDFSPILAFIVLQILQEIVLRIVV
;
A
#
# COMPACT_ATOMS: atom_id res chain seq x y z
N MET A 1 -14.10 -26.47 -19.18
CA MET A 1 -12.87 -26.55 -20.01
C MET A 1 -12.41 -25.18 -20.53
N GLN A 2 -13.28 -24.27 -21.01
CA GLN A 2 -12.85 -22.94 -21.48
C GLN A 2 -12.41 -21.95 -20.38
N MET A 3 -12.89 -22.08 -19.14
CA MET A 3 -12.52 -21.20 -18.02
C MET A 3 -11.05 -21.34 -17.56
N TYR A 4 -10.38 -22.44 -17.89
CA TYR A 4 -8.97 -22.66 -17.55
C TYR A 4 -7.99 -22.06 -18.57
N LEU A 5 -8.46 -21.71 -19.77
CA LEU A 5 -7.62 -21.17 -20.86
C LEU A 5 -7.60 -19.64 -20.91
N TYR A 6 -8.56 -18.98 -20.25
CA TYR A 6 -8.61 -17.54 -20.06
C TYR A 6 -8.30 -17.21 -18.60
N GLY A 7 -7.02 -17.32 -18.23
CA GLY A 7 -6.53 -16.73 -16.98
C GLY A 7 -6.73 -15.21 -16.97
N PRO A 8 -6.55 -14.54 -15.82
CA PRO A 8 -6.68 -13.09 -15.73
C PRO A 8 -5.86 -12.40 -16.83
N SER A 9 -6.47 -11.40 -17.47
CA SER A 9 -5.87 -10.68 -18.59
C SER A 9 -4.48 -10.14 -18.21
N PRO A 10 -3.54 -10.00 -19.16
CA PRO A 10 -2.22 -9.42 -18.86
C PRO A 10 -2.31 -8.07 -18.12
N ILE A 11 -3.35 -7.29 -18.42
CA ILE A 11 -3.68 -6.01 -17.77
C ILE A 11 -4.09 -6.24 -16.32
N ALA A 12 -5.03 -7.16 -16.05
CA ALA A 12 -5.45 -7.50 -14.69
C ALA A 12 -4.26 -7.97 -13.82
N ARG A 13 -3.36 -8.79 -14.39
CA ARG A 13 -2.15 -9.24 -13.70
C ARG A 13 -1.18 -8.09 -13.41
N ALA A 14 -0.99 -7.17 -14.35
CA ALA A 14 -0.14 -6.00 -14.15
C ALA A 14 -0.69 -5.09 -13.05
N VAL A 15 -2.01 -4.86 -13.05
CA VAL A 15 -2.71 -4.09 -12.01
C VAL A 15 -2.57 -4.76 -10.64
N ASP A 16 -2.88 -6.05 -10.53
CA ASP A 16 -2.73 -6.82 -9.29
C ASP A 16 -1.29 -6.74 -8.74
N THR A 17 -0.31 -6.90 -9.62
CA THR A 17 1.12 -6.82 -9.26
C THR A 17 1.48 -5.43 -8.75
N ALA A 18 1.00 -4.36 -9.38
CA ALA A 18 1.25 -2.99 -8.95
C ALA A 18 0.68 -2.72 -7.55
N PHE A 19 -0.55 -3.17 -7.27
CA PHE A 19 -1.16 -3.06 -5.94
C PHE A 19 -0.35 -3.81 -4.89
N ARG A 20 0.08 -5.05 -5.16
CA ARG A 20 0.92 -5.84 -4.25
C ARG A 20 2.27 -5.19 -3.95
N ILE A 21 2.93 -4.63 -4.98
CA ILE A 21 4.20 -3.91 -4.78
C ILE A 21 3.97 -2.70 -3.89
N TYR A 22 2.92 -1.92 -4.12
CA TYR A 22 2.64 -0.74 -3.31
C TYR A 22 2.24 -1.10 -1.87
N GLN A 23 1.47 -2.17 -1.68
CA GLN A 23 1.18 -2.77 -0.36
C GLN A 23 2.47 -3.15 0.38
N LEU A 24 3.44 -3.75 -0.30
CA LEU A 24 4.75 -4.08 0.29
C LEU A 24 5.51 -2.81 0.71
N ILE A 25 5.49 -1.76 -0.11
CA ILE A 25 6.10 -0.47 0.25
C ILE A 25 5.43 0.14 1.48
N LEU A 26 4.10 0.11 1.57
CA LEU A 26 3.36 0.55 2.77
C LEU A 26 3.68 -0.32 3.99
N LEU A 27 3.85 -1.63 3.82
CA LEU A 27 4.27 -2.53 4.90
C LEU A 27 5.66 -2.14 5.42
N VAL A 28 6.62 -1.86 4.54
CA VAL A 28 7.94 -1.35 4.95
C VAL A 28 7.81 -0.03 5.71
N ARG A 29 6.92 0.87 5.26
CA ARG A 29 6.64 2.14 5.95
C ARG A 29 6.06 1.92 7.36
N ILE A 30 5.18 0.93 7.54
CA ILE A 30 4.65 0.50 8.86
C ILE A 30 5.78 0.03 9.76
N LEU A 31 6.58 -0.93 9.28
CA LEU A 31 7.66 -1.51 10.08
C LEU A 31 8.67 -0.42 10.50
N CYS A 32 9.01 0.50 9.59
CA CYS A 32 9.86 1.64 9.87
C CYS A 32 9.27 2.65 10.90
N SER A 33 7.97 2.57 11.19
CA SER A 33 7.34 3.38 12.25
C SER A 33 7.45 2.71 13.62
N TRP A 34 7.54 1.37 13.67
CA TRP A 34 7.66 0.59 14.90
C TRP A 34 9.10 0.40 15.34
N PHE A 35 10.01 0.22 14.39
CA PHE A 35 11.42 0.03 14.69
C PHE A 35 12.18 1.36 14.63
N PRO A 36 13.25 1.52 15.43
CA PRO A 36 14.13 2.66 15.32
C PRO A 36 14.92 2.58 14.00
N VAL A 37 14.58 3.44 13.04
CA VAL A 37 15.30 3.62 11.77
C VAL A 37 15.75 5.05 11.60
N ASP A 38 16.89 5.25 10.93
CA ASP A 38 17.38 6.58 10.60
C ASP A 38 16.48 7.27 9.58
N ARG A 39 15.61 8.15 10.08
CA ARG A 39 14.66 8.94 9.29
C ARG A 39 15.32 10.01 8.42
N ARG A 40 16.61 10.30 8.61
CA ARG A 40 17.38 11.26 7.81
C ARG A 40 18.06 10.61 6.61
N SER A 41 18.09 9.28 6.55
CA SER A 41 18.67 8.54 5.45
C SER A 41 17.92 8.76 4.13
N LYS A 42 18.65 8.74 3.00
CA LYS A 42 18.08 8.98 1.67
C LYS A 42 16.98 7.97 1.31
N TRP A 43 17.17 6.68 1.64
CA TRP A 43 16.19 5.63 1.33
C TRP A 43 14.88 5.83 2.08
N TYR A 44 14.93 6.24 3.36
CA TYR A 44 13.73 6.52 4.14
C TYR A 44 13.00 7.75 3.59
N TRP A 45 13.72 8.76 3.13
CA TRP A 45 13.13 9.93 2.49
C TRP A 45 12.35 9.55 1.22
N TYR A 46 12.89 8.65 0.38
CA TYR A 46 12.15 8.13 -0.78
C TYR A 46 10.92 7.33 -0.37
N LEU A 47 11.04 6.46 0.64
CA LEU A 47 9.92 5.69 1.19
C LEU A 47 8.80 6.61 1.71
N TYR A 48 9.17 7.63 2.48
CA TYR A 48 8.23 8.64 2.96
C TYR A 48 7.54 9.33 1.79
N ARG A 49 8.30 9.87 0.84
CA ARG A 49 7.74 10.60 -0.32
C ARG A 49 6.82 9.74 -1.18
N ALA A 50 7.12 8.45 -1.33
CA ALA A 50 6.29 7.51 -2.10
C ALA A 50 4.97 7.17 -1.40
N THR A 51 4.96 7.13 -0.06
CA THR A 51 3.79 6.70 0.73
C THR A 51 2.95 7.86 1.26
N GLU A 52 3.54 9.05 1.40
CA GLU A 52 2.90 10.21 2.02
C GLU A 52 1.61 10.69 1.34
N PRO A 53 1.49 10.74 0.00
CA PRO A 53 0.24 11.16 -0.64
C PRO A 53 -0.96 10.30 -0.26
N VAL A 54 -0.73 9.01 0.01
CA VAL A 54 -1.76 8.08 0.45
C VAL A 54 -1.97 8.19 1.96
N LEU A 55 -0.90 8.29 2.75
CA LEU A 55 -0.98 8.29 4.22
C LEU A 55 -1.45 9.61 4.83
N ALA A 56 -1.13 10.76 4.23
CA ALA A 56 -1.42 12.07 4.79
C ALA A 56 -2.93 12.31 5.04
N PRO A 57 -3.85 11.93 4.13
CA PRO A 57 -5.29 11.98 4.41
C PRO A 57 -5.70 11.10 5.59
N PHE A 58 -5.14 9.88 5.72
CA PHE A 58 -5.49 8.97 6.82
C PHE A 58 -5.01 9.47 8.19
N ARG A 59 -3.91 10.22 8.25
CA ARG A 59 -3.43 10.83 9.52
C ARG A 59 -4.38 11.89 10.08
N GLN A 60 -5.28 12.45 9.27
CA GLN A 60 -6.31 13.35 9.77
C GLN A 60 -7.38 12.60 10.58
N TYR A 61 -7.62 11.33 10.25
CA TYR A 61 -8.60 10.48 10.94
C TYR A 61 -7.98 9.64 12.07
N LEU A 62 -6.73 9.21 11.89
CA LEU A 62 -5.93 8.45 12.86
C LEU A 62 -4.58 9.14 13.05
N PRO A 63 -4.52 10.20 13.87
CA PRO A 63 -3.27 10.88 14.16
C PRO A 63 -2.29 9.92 14.85
N PRO A 64 -0.97 10.08 14.62
CA PRO A 64 0.03 9.28 15.31
C PRO A 64 -0.11 9.40 16.83
N SER A 65 -0.15 8.28 17.54
CA SER A 65 -0.27 8.24 19.00
C SER A 65 0.97 7.58 19.59
N GLY A 66 1.58 8.20 20.61
CA GLY A 66 2.77 7.66 21.28
C GLY A 66 4.00 7.47 20.37
N GLY A 67 4.11 8.20 19.26
CA GLY A 67 5.23 8.08 18.30
C GLY A 67 5.07 6.97 17.26
N VAL A 68 3.97 6.22 17.31
CA VAL A 68 3.60 5.19 16.33
C VAL A 68 2.52 5.72 15.39
N ASP A 69 2.71 5.53 14.10
CA ASP A 69 1.75 5.91 13.07
C ASP A 69 0.88 4.70 12.71
N PHE A 70 -0.39 4.71 13.12
CA PHE A 70 -1.37 3.67 12.80
C PHE A 70 -2.13 3.93 11.49
N SER A 71 -2.02 5.14 10.93
CA SER A 71 -2.62 5.50 9.64
C SER A 71 -2.28 4.54 8.50
N PRO A 72 -1.08 3.91 8.43
CA PRO A 72 -0.78 2.98 7.36
C PRO A 72 -1.54 1.65 7.44
N ILE A 73 -1.99 1.22 8.63
CA ILE A 73 -2.83 0.02 8.75
C ILE A 73 -4.19 0.29 8.07
N LEU A 74 -4.78 1.45 8.35
CA LEU A 74 -6.04 1.84 7.70
C LEU A 74 -5.84 1.99 6.19
N ALA A 75 -4.74 2.62 5.76
CA ALA A 75 -4.40 2.73 4.34
C ALA A 75 -4.25 1.36 3.67
N PHE A 76 -3.63 0.39 4.35
CA PHE A 76 -3.44 -0.97 3.85
C PHE A 76 -4.77 -1.70 3.63
N ILE A 77 -5.72 -1.54 4.56
CA ILE A 77 -7.08 -2.10 4.44
C ILE A 77 -7.82 -1.46 3.27
N VAL A 78 -7.80 -0.13 3.17
CA VAL A 78 -8.45 0.60 2.07
C VAL A 78 -7.86 0.18 0.72
N LEU A 79 -6.54 0.00 0.66
CA LEU A 79 -5.85 -0.40 -0.56
C LEU A 79 -6.22 -1.82 -1.01
N GLN A 80 -6.44 -2.76 -0.08
CA GLN A 80 -6.95 -4.10 -0.41
C GLN A 80 -8.36 -4.04 -1.00
N ILE A 81 -9.25 -3.25 -0.40
CA ILE A 81 -10.62 -3.07 -0.91
C ILE A 81 -10.58 -2.46 -2.33
N LEU A 82 -9.72 -1.45 -2.54
CA LEU A 82 -9.55 -0.84 -3.85
C LEU A 82 -9.01 -1.81 -4.89
N GLN A 83 -8.05 -2.67 -4.53
CA GLN A 83 -7.51 -3.70 -5.43
C GLN A 83 -8.61 -4.63 -5.92
N GLU A 84 -9.44 -5.18 -5.02
CA GLU A 84 -10.55 -6.07 -5.38
C GLU A 84 -11.57 -5.39 -6.30
N ILE A 85 -11.95 -4.14 -5.99
CA ILE A 85 -12.88 -3.37 -6.82
C ILE A 85 -12.30 -3.14 -8.22
N VAL A 86 -11.05 -2.72 -8.32
CA VAL A 86 -10.41 -2.44 -9.61
C VAL A 86 -10.26 -3.72 -10.43
N LEU A 87 -9.82 -4.82 -9.82
CA LEU A 87 -9.70 -6.10 -10.52
C LEU A 87 -11.05 -6.61 -11.03
N ARG A 88 -12.12 -6.43 -10.26
CA ARG A 88 -13.48 -6.77 -10.68
C ARG A 88 -13.99 -5.94 -11.87
N ILE A 89 -13.46 -4.74 -12.07
CA ILE A 89 -13.80 -3.88 -13.23
C ILE A 89 -12.96 -4.26 -14.46
N VAL A 90 -11.71 -4.69 -14.26
CA VAL A 90 -10.74 -4.97 -15.33
C VAL A 90 -10.86 -6.39 -15.91
N VAL A 91 -11.40 -7.33 -15.12
CA VAL A 91 -11.67 -8.73 -15.51
C VAL A 91 -13.10 -8.86 -16.02
#